data_AF-A0A8S0FNK0-F1
#
_entry.id   AF-A0A8S0FNK0-F1
#
_cell.length_a   1.000
_cell.length_b   1.000
_cell.length_c   1.000
_cell.angle_alpha   90.00
_cell.angle_beta   90.00
_cell.angle_gamma   90.00
#
_symmetry.space_group_name_H-M   'P 1'
#
loop_
_entity.id
_entity.type
_entity.pdbx_description
1 polymer ?
#
loop_
_entity_poly.entity_id
_entity_poly.type
_entity_poly.pdbx_seq_one_letter_code
_entity_poly.pdbx_strand_id
1 'polypeptide(L)'
;MIGSVLGEKAIDQDSPLPDVVNNALHLVAAHERRPWRGLYLLGKKTDTANKKYREELLPGCSEDIGGGLKPDEQKPSAELCRVALYNMYHAACQAGVPFPDFDTLDQYTDTKVASYFIMNDAVQGGSVNYWVSRYQREEVKDKVFSEAMQEKYLDNYFLWLGEQYYMYQYERERLDKELTSAHRGKISDYGPLAGTGINPNTNADDIKSQISELDSLWGWLNDVKSVAIGLRNDFIVNPRKNDSRIKLKPQVYNAAVNRAVKFLEFSRAVYNDKNLAIIIIFDGKYTIFLFCA
;
A
#
# COMPACT_ATOMS: atom_id res chain seq x y z
N MET A 1 15.69 18.03 22.15
CA MET A 1 15.13 16.78 21.59
C MET A 1 13.66 17.03 21.33
N ILE A 2 13.24 17.27 20.09
CA ILE A 2 11.87 17.20 19.53
C ILE A 2 12.04 17.58 18.05
N GLY A 3 12.03 16.57 17.20
CA GLY A 3 12.07 16.68 15.74
C GLY A 3 11.46 15.42 15.13
N SER A 4 10.42 14.89 15.78
CA SER A 4 9.61 13.77 15.31
C SER A 4 8.18 14.30 15.25
N VAL A 5 7.87 15.01 14.16
CA VAL A 5 6.49 15.37 13.83
C VAL A 5 6.29 15.09 12.36
N LEU A 6 5.81 13.86 12.12
CA LEU A 6 4.89 13.50 11.04
C LEU A 6 5.11 14.22 9.72
N GLY A 7 6.19 13.84 9.01
CA GLY A 7 6.11 13.67 7.56
C GLY A 7 7.22 14.29 6.72
N GLU A 8 8.19 14.95 7.32
CA GLU A 8 9.54 14.92 6.76
C GLU A 8 10.08 13.52 6.93
N LYS A 9 10.19 12.78 5.83
CA LYS A 9 10.79 11.46 5.86
C LYS A 9 12.30 11.58 5.96
N ALA A 10 12.90 12.50 5.23
CA ALA A 10 14.31 12.81 5.38
C ALA A 10 14.52 13.46 6.75
N ILE A 11 15.31 12.83 7.62
CA ILE A 11 15.78 13.49 8.83
C ILE A 11 16.65 14.66 8.37
N ASP A 12 16.53 15.82 9.01
CA ASP A 12 17.41 16.98 8.77
C ASP A 12 18.81 16.74 9.36
N GLN A 13 19.32 15.51 9.21
CA GLN A 13 20.70 15.14 9.40
C GLN A 13 21.28 14.98 7.99
N ASP A 14 21.96 16.02 7.55
CA ASP A 14 22.77 15.99 6.34
C ASP A 14 23.99 15.09 6.61
N SER A 15 23.86 13.80 6.31
CA SER A 15 24.93 12.81 6.43
C SER A 15 25.36 12.30 5.05
N PRO A 16 25.85 13.18 4.15
CA PRO A 16 26.21 12.79 2.81
C PRO A 16 27.38 11.80 2.84
N LEU A 17 27.39 10.87 1.88
CA LEU A 17 28.49 9.94 1.71
C LEU A 17 29.80 10.70 1.38
N PRO A 18 30.94 10.28 1.94
CA PRO A 18 32.24 10.87 1.65
C PRO A 18 32.61 10.83 0.16
N ASP A 19 33.39 11.81 -0.32
CA ASP A 19 33.79 11.92 -1.74
C ASP A 19 34.57 10.71 -2.28
N VAL A 20 35.16 9.92 -1.38
CA VAL A 20 35.87 8.66 -1.70
C VAL A 20 34.94 7.56 -2.20
N VAL A 21 33.62 7.69 -2.02
CA VAL A 21 32.65 6.74 -2.55
C VAL A 21 32.51 6.96 -4.05
N ASN A 22 32.78 5.89 -4.81
CA ASN A 22 32.74 5.92 -6.27
C ASN A 22 31.32 5.77 -6.83
N ASN A 23 30.51 4.90 -6.23
CA ASN A 23 29.14 4.64 -6.62
C ASN A 23 28.32 4.19 -5.41
N ALA A 24 27.08 4.62 -5.31
CA ALA A 24 26.13 4.15 -4.31
C ALA A 24 24.71 4.11 -4.88
N LEU A 25 23.97 3.05 -4.54
CA LEU A 25 22.55 2.91 -4.85
C LEU A 25 21.76 2.76 -3.55
N HIS A 26 20.72 3.57 -3.39
CA HIS A 26 19.77 3.49 -2.31
C HIS A 26 18.38 3.21 -2.88
N LEU A 27 17.84 2.03 -2.57
CA LEU A 27 16.46 1.68 -2.89
C LEU A 27 15.57 2.14 -1.73
N VAL A 28 14.68 3.08 -2.00
CA VAL A 28 13.90 3.83 -1.01
C VAL A 28 12.45 3.32 -0.99
N ALA A 29 11.97 2.92 0.19
CA ALA A 29 10.57 2.52 0.40
C ALA A 29 9.60 3.69 0.22
N ALA A 30 8.82 3.72 -0.85
CA ALA A 30 8.01 4.89 -1.18
C ALA A 30 6.87 5.18 -0.19
N HIS A 31 6.27 4.14 0.41
CA HIS A 31 5.10 4.26 1.29
C HIS A 31 5.45 4.28 2.79
N GLU A 32 6.74 4.26 3.14
CA GLU A 32 7.15 4.35 4.55
C GLU A 32 6.83 5.74 5.14
N ARG A 33 6.08 5.74 6.26
CA ARG A 33 5.66 6.95 6.98
C ARG A 33 5.82 6.87 8.49
N ARG A 34 6.33 5.76 9.04
CA ARG A 34 6.54 5.64 10.49
C ARG A 34 7.59 6.66 10.93
N PRO A 35 7.30 7.52 11.94
CA PRO A 35 8.21 8.60 12.33
C PRO A 35 9.61 8.12 12.77
N TRP A 36 9.73 6.89 13.26
CA TRP A 36 11.00 6.30 13.68
C TRP A 36 11.77 5.59 12.55
N ARG A 37 11.23 5.54 11.33
CA ARG A 37 11.88 5.01 10.12
C ARG A 37 12.21 6.16 9.17
N GLY A 38 13.07 7.07 9.65
CA GLY A 38 13.55 8.19 8.84
C GLY A 38 14.38 7.72 7.65
N LEU A 39 14.31 8.50 6.57
CA LEU A 39 15.14 8.36 5.38
C LEU A 39 16.43 9.16 5.58
N TYR A 40 17.56 8.54 5.28
CA TYR A 40 18.86 9.20 5.23
C TYR A 40 19.29 9.24 3.78
N LEU A 41 19.47 10.44 3.24
CA LEU A 41 19.84 10.63 1.84
C LEU A 41 21.35 10.42 1.66
N LEU A 42 21.75 9.83 0.53
CA LEU A 42 23.15 9.52 0.22
C LEU A 42 23.99 10.76 -0.10
N GLY A 43 23.35 11.82 -0.61
CA GLY A 43 23.99 13.10 -0.95
C GLY A 43 23.36 14.26 -0.20
N LYS A 44 23.93 15.45 -0.39
CA LYS A 44 23.31 16.67 0.13
C LYS A 44 21.97 16.88 -0.56
N LYS A 45 20.96 17.40 0.16
CA LYS A 45 19.66 17.77 -0.43
C LYS A 45 19.78 18.70 -1.65
N THR A 46 20.86 19.49 -1.72
CA THR A 46 21.16 20.42 -2.82
C THR A 46 21.83 19.76 -4.03
N ASP A 47 22.35 18.53 -3.88
CA ASP A 47 23.03 17.82 -4.95
C ASP A 47 22.03 17.06 -5.82
N THR A 48 21.25 17.81 -6.61
CA THR A 48 20.21 17.28 -7.49
C THR A 48 20.73 16.42 -8.67
N ALA A 49 22.05 16.25 -8.80
CA ALA A 49 22.66 15.62 -9.98
C ALA A 49 23.99 14.89 -9.69
N ASN A 50 24.26 14.46 -8.47
CA ASN A 50 25.49 13.70 -8.21
C ASN A 50 25.37 12.30 -8.82
N LYS A 51 25.86 12.12 -10.07
CA LYS A 51 25.80 10.85 -10.81
C LYS A 51 26.43 9.67 -10.06
N LYS A 52 27.25 9.93 -9.03
CA LYS A 52 27.84 8.88 -8.17
C LYS A 52 26.79 8.21 -7.29
N TYR A 53 25.76 8.93 -6.84
CA TYR A 53 24.78 8.42 -5.88
C TYR A 53 23.40 8.40 -6.53
N ARG A 54 22.76 7.23 -6.51
CA ARG A 54 21.41 7.05 -7.04
C ARG A 54 20.46 6.68 -5.92
N GLU A 55 19.34 7.35 -5.88
CA GLU A 55 18.26 7.08 -4.94
C GLU A 55 17.00 6.78 -5.75
N GLU A 56 16.46 5.58 -5.62
CA GLU A 56 15.33 5.11 -6.43
C GLU A 56 14.19 4.64 -5.53
N LEU A 57 12.99 5.16 -5.78
CA LEU A 57 11.76 4.80 -5.10
C LEU A 57 11.22 3.47 -5.62
N LEU A 58 11.01 2.54 -4.69
CA LEU A 58 10.29 1.30 -4.91
C LEU A 58 8.97 1.30 -4.12
N PRO A 59 7.89 0.73 -4.67
CA PRO A 59 6.63 0.64 -3.95
C PRO A 59 6.79 -0.26 -2.73
N GLY A 60 6.18 0.14 -1.63
CA GLY A 60 6.16 -0.60 -0.37
C GLY A 60 6.66 0.23 0.83
N CYS A 61 6.56 -0.37 2.01
CA CYS A 61 7.16 0.08 3.26
C CYS A 61 8.58 -0.49 3.44
N SER A 62 9.25 -0.15 4.55
CA SER A 62 10.64 -0.55 4.77
C SER A 62 10.90 -2.05 4.63
N GLU A 63 10.00 -2.90 5.14
CA GLU A 63 10.13 -4.36 5.08
C GLU A 63 9.84 -4.93 3.67
N ASP A 64 9.09 -4.19 2.84
CA ASP A 64 8.88 -4.54 1.43
C ASP A 64 10.10 -4.26 0.56
N ILE A 65 11.07 -3.49 1.06
CA ILE A 65 12.31 -3.18 0.34
C ILE A 65 13.48 -3.94 0.95
N GLY A 66 13.65 -3.85 2.27
CA GLY A 66 14.74 -4.51 3.00
C GLY A 66 14.50 -6.00 3.25
N GLY A 67 13.28 -6.49 3.02
CA GLY A 67 12.88 -7.85 3.37
C GLY A 67 12.60 -8.03 4.87
N GLY A 68 12.42 -9.28 5.27
CA GLY A 68 12.12 -9.66 6.65
C GLY A 68 10.63 -9.87 6.95
N LEU A 69 9.77 -9.78 5.93
CA LEU A 69 8.38 -10.22 6.04
C LEU A 69 8.28 -11.73 5.85
N LYS A 70 7.37 -12.33 6.60
CA LYS A 70 6.96 -13.71 6.34
C LYS A 70 5.63 -13.72 5.56
N PRO A 71 5.55 -14.50 4.47
CA PRO A 71 4.31 -14.64 3.72
C PRO A 71 3.22 -15.27 4.61
N ASP A 72 1.97 -14.88 4.38
CA ASP A 72 0.75 -15.33 5.06
C ASP A 72 0.68 -15.05 6.58
N GLU A 73 1.76 -14.61 7.21
CA GLU A 73 1.77 -14.16 8.60
C GLU A 73 1.54 -12.64 8.70
N GLN A 74 2.18 -11.86 7.82
CA GLN A 74 2.16 -10.40 7.88
C GLN A 74 1.52 -9.76 6.66
N LYS A 75 1.62 -10.41 5.51
CA LYS A 75 1.06 -10.00 4.22
C LYS A 75 0.76 -11.22 3.36
N PRO A 76 -0.18 -11.13 2.40
CA PRO A 76 -0.45 -12.20 1.44
C PRO A 76 0.78 -12.61 0.62
N SER A 77 1.69 -11.67 0.36
CA SER A 77 2.96 -11.94 -0.33
C SER A 77 4.12 -11.25 0.39
N ALA A 78 5.27 -11.93 0.42
CA ALA A 78 6.54 -11.36 0.87
C ALA A 78 7.51 -11.09 -0.30
N GLU A 79 7.05 -11.21 -1.56
CA GLU A 79 7.93 -11.19 -2.72
C GLU A 79 8.31 -9.79 -3.21
N LEU A 80 7.64 -8.74 -2.73
CA LEU A 80 7.95 -7.37 -3.13
C LEU A 80 9.42 -6.98 -2.85
N CYS A 81 9.98 -7.49 -1.75
CA CYS A 81 11.40 -7.30 -1.41
C CYS A 81 12.35 -7.99 -2.38
N ARG A 82 11.90 -9.04 -3.08
CA ARG A 82 12.72 -9.73 -4.08
C ARG A 82 13.00 -8.85 -5.29
N VAL A 83 12.12 -7.88 -5.59
CA VAL A 83 12.37 -6.88 -6.64
C VAL A 83 13.53 -5.96 -6.25
N ALA A 84 13.56 -5.50 -4.99
CA ALA A 84 14.66 -4.70 -4.47
C ALA A 84 15.97 -5.50 -4.45
N LEU A 85 15.91 -6.76 -4.00
CA LEU A 85 17.04 -7.68 -3.98
C LEU A 85 17.61 -7.91 -5.39
N TYR A 86 16.76 -8.19 -6.38
CA TYR A 86 17.14 -8.35 -7.78
C TYR A 86 17.81 -7.09 -8.35
N ASN A 87 17.19 -5.92 -8.15
CA ASN A 87 17.73 -4.65 -8.63
C ASN A 87 19.10 -4.33 -8.01
N MET A 88 19.26 -4.59 -6.71
CA MET A 88 20.53 -4.38 -6.01
C MET A 88 21.62 -5.34 -6.51
N TYR A 89 21.28 -6.62 -6.72
CA TYR A 89 22.20 -7.62 -7.24
C TYR A 89 22.77 -7.18 -8.59
N HIS A 90 21.90 -6.82 -9.54
CA HIS A 90 22.33 -6.34 -10.84
C HIS A 90 23.15 -5.04 -10.76
N ALA A 91 22.77 -4.10 -9.91
CA ALA A 91 23.54 -2.87 -9.72
C ALA A 91 24.94 -3.14 -9.15
N ALA A 92 25.07 -4.09 -8.22
CA ALA A 92 26.34 -4.51 -7.64
C ALA A 92 27.23 -5.22 -8.68
N CYS A 93 26.68 -6.14 -9.48
CA CYS A 93 27.42 -6.78 -10.57
C CYS A 93 27.93 -5.75 -11.59
N GLN A 94 27.10 -4.79 -11.99
CA GLN A 94 27.49 -3.69 -12.89
C GLN A 94 28.57 -2.78 -12.29
N ALA A 95 28.65 -2.69 -10.97
CA ALA A 95 29.69 -1.96 -10.26
C ALA A 95 31.00 -2.78 -10.08
N GLY A 96 31.05 -4.03 -10.56
CA GLY A 96 32.22 -4.89 -10.49
C GLY A 96 32.32 -5.74 -9.21
N VAL A 97 31.24 -5.85 -8.43
CA VAL A 97 31.20 -6.80 -7.31
C VAL A 97 31.24 -8.22 -7.89
N PRO A 98 32.15 -9.10 -7.43
CA PRO A 98 32.38 -10.43 -8.02
C PRO A 98 31.30 -11.43 -7.56
N PHE A 99 30.04 -11.14 -7.85
CA PHE A 99 28.94 -12.08 -7.68
C PHE A 99 28.88 -13.05 -8.88
N PRO A 100 28.35 -14.28 -8.68
CA PRO A 100 28.05 -15.18 -9.78
C PRO A 100 27.09 -14.54 -10.79
N ASP A 101 27.11 -15.00 -12.05
CA ASP A 101 26.07 -14.57 -12.98
C ASP A 101 24.71 -15.10 -12.52
N PHE A 102 23.70 -14.23 -12.56
CA PHE A 102 22.35 -14.53 -12.06
C PHE A 102 21.77 -15.82 -12.67
N ASP A 103 21.97 -16.02 -13.97
CA ASP A 103 21.50 -17.18 -14.74
C ASP A 103 22.21 -18.50 -14.36
N THR A 104 23.30 -18.41 -13.60
CA THR A 104 24.10 -19.56 -13.14
C THR A 104 24.17 -19.65 -11.62
N LEU A 105 23.39 -18.82 -10.92
CA LEU A 105 23.48 -18.69 -9.47
C LEU A 105 23.22 -20.04 -8.77
N ASP A 106 22.32 -20.85 -9.31
CA ASP A 106 21.99 -22.19 -8.83
C ASP A 106 23.13 -23.22 -8.99
N GLN A 107 24.06 -22.99 -9.92
CA GLN A 107 25.20 -23.88 -10.19
C GLN A 107 26.40 -23.56 -9.28
N TYR A 108 26.58 -22.28 -8.92
CA TYR A 108 27.74 -21.80 -8.17
C TYR A 108 27.47 -21.56 -6.68
N THR A 109 26.20 -21.43 -6.28
CA THR A 109 25.82 -21.20 -4.89
C THR A 109 24.91 -22.31 -4.37
N ASP A 110 24.75 -22.37 -3.05
CA ASP A 110 23.72 -23.19 -2.40
C ASP A 110 22.36 -22.90 -3.07
N THR A 111 21.63 -23.95 -3.48
CA THR A 111 20.30 -23.84 -4.07
C THR A 111 19.35 -22.99 -3.21
N LYS A 112 19.59 -22.96 -1.90
CA LYS A 112 18.91 -22.08 -0.96
C LYS A 112 19.13 -20.60 -1.24
N VAL A 113 20.35 -20.17 -1.58
CA VAL A 113 20.64 -18.75 -1.87
C VAL A 113 19.98 -18.33 -3.18
N ALA A 114 20.07 -19.15 -4.21
CA ALA A 114 19.38 -18.90 -5.48
C ALA A 114 17.86 -18.77 -5.29
N SER A 115 17.28 -19.58 -4.39
CA SER A 115 15.84 -19.56 -4.12
C SER A 115 15.30 -18.20 -3.62
N TYR A 116 16.13 -17.36 -3.01
CA TYR A 116 15.71 -16.03 -2.53
C TYR A 116 15.36 -15.04 -3.65
N PHE A 117 15.81 -15.31 -4.88
CA PHE A 117 15.57 -14.45 -6.04
C PHE A 117 14.38 -14.91 -6.91
N ILE A 118 13.84 -16.11 -6.66
CA ILE A 118 12.69 -16.63 -7.39
C ILE A 118 11.46 -15.83 -7.01
N MET A 119 10.56 -15.48 -7.94
CA MET A 119 9.27 -14.84 -7.65
C MET A 119 8.15 -15.74 -8.18
N ASN A 120 7.39 -16.36 -7.28
CA ASN A 120 6.35 -17.32 -7.60
C ASN A 120 4.94 -16.72 -7.52
N ASP A 121 4.77 -15.66 -6.75
CA ASP A 121 3.47 -15.04 -6.51
C ASP A 121 3.03 -14.25 -7.75
N ALA A 122 1.76 -14.41 -8.10
CA ALA A 122 1.17 -13.73 -9.23
C ALA A 122 -0.21 -13.18 -8.89
N VAL A 123 -0.45 -11.94 -9.30
CA VAL A 123 -1.77 -11.31 -9.23
C VAL A 123 -2.21 -11.02 -10.66
N GLN A 124 -3.40 -11.47 -11.04
CA GLN A 124 -3.92 -11.33 -12.41
C GLN A 124 -2.94 -11.83 -13.49
N GLY A 125 -2.20 -12.90 -13.19
CA GLY A 125 -1.21 -13.50 -14.10
C GLY A 125 0.12 -12.73 -14.23
N GLY A 126 0.29 -11.59 -13.55
CA GLY A 126 1.54 -10.84 -13.50
C GLY A 126 2.32 -11.10 -12.21
N SER A 127 3.63 -11.30 -12.32
CA SER A 127 4.53 -11.37 -11.16
C SER A 127 4.71 -10.01 -10.50
N VAL A 128 5.25 -10.00 -9.27
CA VAL A 128 5.53 -8.75 -8.56
C VAL A 128 6.47 -7.82 -9.36
N ASN A 129 7.49 -8.36 -10.04
CA ASN A 129 8.41 -7.56 -10.86
C ASN A 129 7.69 -6.91 -12.06
N TYR A 130 6.75 -7.63 -12.68
CA TYR A 130 5.93 -7.08 -13.75
C TYR A 130 5.09 -5.90 -13.25
N TRP A 131 4.42 -6.05 -12.10
CA TRP A 131 3.57 -5.00 -11.54
C TRP A 131 4.35 -3.78 -11.06
N VAL A 132 5.52 -3.97 -10.43
CA VAL A 132 6.42 -2.86 -10.08
C VAL A 132 6.84 -2.10 -11.34
N SER A 133 7.28 -2.83 -12.38
CA SER A 133 7.74 -2.24 -13.63
C SER A 133 6.63 -1.48 -14.36
N ARG A 134 5.42 -2.05 -14.43
CA ARG A 134 4.24 -1.40 -15.00
C ARG A 134 3.89 -0.13 -14.24
N TYR A 135 3.77 -0.22 -12.91
CA TYR A 135 3.46 0.92 -12.05
C TYR A 135 4.48 2.06 -12.24
N GLN A 136 5.77 1.73 -12.23
CA GLN A 136 6.85 2.68 -12.44
C GLN A 136 6.83 3.34 -13.82
N ARG A 137 6.53 2.58 -14.87
CA ARG A 137 6.50 3.06 -16.25
C ARG A 137 5.26 3.88 -16.58
N GLU A 138 4.10 3.47 -16.10
CA GLU A 138 2.81 3.96 -16.59
C GLU A 138 2.18 4.99 -15.64
N GLU A 139 2.27 4.76 -14.32
CA GLU A 139 1.59 5.58 -13.32
C GLU A 139 2.50 6.68 -12.75
N VAL A 140 3.68 6.32 -12.25
CA VAL A 140 4.62 7.30 -11.68
C VAL A 140 5.56 7.91 -12.70
N LYS A 141 5.92 7.18 -13.77
CA LYS A 141 6.76 7.59 -14.92
C LYS A 141 8.21 7.95 -14.61
N ASP A 142 8.58 7.88 -13.34
CA ASP A 142 9.93 8.08 -12.85
C ASP A 142 10.05 7.36 -11.50
N LYS A 143 11.27 6.92 -11.19
CA LYS A 143 11.63 6.28 -9.94
C LYS A 143 12.71 7.05 -9.18
N VAL A 144 13.31 8.09 -9.74
CA VAL A 144 14.32 8.88 -9.03
C VAL A 144 13.69 9.55 -7.81
N PHE A 145 14.37 9.44 -6.67
CA PHE A 145 13.89 10.03 -5.43
C PHE A 145 13.81 11.56 -5.56
N SER A 146 12.63 12.07 -5.23
CA SER A 146 12.41 13.46 -4.84
C SER A 146 11.22 13.47 -3.88
N GLU A 147 11.09 14.51 -3.05
CA GLU A 147 9.92 14.64 -2.17
C GLU A 147 8.62 14.62 -2.97
N ALA A 148 8.57 15.33 -4.11
CA ALA A 148 7.42 15.34 -5.00
C ALA A 148 7.09 13.95 -5.56
N MET A 149 8.11 13.19 -5.98
CA MET A 149 7.89 11.83 -6.48
C MET A 149 7.40 10.91 -5.36
N GLN A 150 7.93 11.05 -4.16
CA GLN A 150 7.46 10.25 -3.03
C GLN A 150 6.00 10.57 -2.68
N GLU A 151 5.61 11.85 -2.68
CA GLU A 151 4.21 12.25 -2.48
C GLU A 151 3.30 11.69 -3.59
N LYS A 152 3.77 11.60 -4.84
CA LYS A 152 3.03 10.96 -5.93
C LYS A 152 2.78 9.46 -5.69
N TYR A 153 3.77 8.73 -5.18
CA TYR A 153 3.59 7.33 -4.81
C TYR A 153 2.53 7.18 -3.70
N LEU A 154 2.58 8.06 -2.69
CA LEU A 154 1.58 8.08 -1.61
C LEU A 154 0.18 8.41 -2.13
N ASP A 155 0.06 9.38 -3.04
CA ASP A 155 -1.23 9.73 -3.65
C ASP A 155 -1.89 8.54 -4.35
N ASN A 156 -1.10 7.78 -5.11
CA ASN A 156 -1.57 6.55 -5.78
C ASN A 156 -1.99 5.47 -4.79
N TYR A 157 -1.23 5.29 -3.71
CA TYR A 157 -1.59 4.32 -2.67
C TYR A 157 -2.90 4.68 -1.97
N PHE A 158 -3.10 5.95 -1.61
CA PHE A 158 -4.35 6.41 -0.98
C PHE A 158 -5.56 6.40 -1.94
N LEU A 159 -5.32 6.62 -3.23
CA LEU A 159 -6.32 6.40 -4.27
C LEU A 159 -6.80 4.94 -4.25
N TRP A 160 -5.86 4.00 -4.30
CA TRP A 160 -6.16 2.58 -4.24
C TRP A 160 -6.89 2.18 -2.95
N LEU A 161 -6.48 2.71 -1.79
CA LEU A 161 -7.21 2.48 -0.53
C LEU A 161 -8.66 2.96 -0.59
N GLY A 162 -8.90 4.10 -1.23
CA GLY A 162 -10.26 4.62 -1.44
C GLY A 162 -11.10 3.69 -2.32
N GLU A 163 -10.51 3.18 -3.41
CA GLU A 163 -11.15 2.19 -4.30
C GLU A 163 -11.47 0.89 -3.56
N GLN A 164 -10.53 0.35 -2.78
CA GLN A 164 -10.77 -0.87 -1.99
C GLN A 164 -11.87 -0.65 -0.95
N TYR A 165 -11.89 0.51 -0.29
CA TYR A 165 -12.93 0.81 0.68
C TYR A 165 -14.31 0.92 0.04
N TYR A 166 -14.39 1.54 -1.14
CA TYR A 166 -15.63 1.57 -1.91
C TYR A 166 -16.12 0.15 -2.22
N MET A 167 -15.24 -0.72 -2.73
CA MET A 167 -15.60 -2.11 -3.09
C MET A 167 -16.02 -2.92 -1.88
N TYR A 168 -15.27 -2.83 -0.77
CA TYR A 168 -15.60 -3.48 0.49
C TYR A 168 -16.99 -3.07 0.98
N GLN A 169 -17.28 -1.77 1.04
CA GLN A 169 -18.56 -1.29 1.53
C GLN A 169 -19.73 -1.62 0.60
N TYR A 170 -19.51 -1.54 -0.72
CA TYR A 170 -20.52 -1.89 -1.72
C TYR A 170 -20.93 -3.36 -1.58
N GLU A 171 -19.95 -4.25 -1.52
CA GLU A 171 -20.19 -5.69 -1.38
C GLU A 171 -20.81 -6.03 -0.03
N ARG A 172 -20.36 -5.37 1.04
CA ARG A 172 -20.94 -5.53 2.36
C ARG A 172 -22.43 -5.17 2.39
N GLU A 173 -22.80 -4.03 1.79
CA GLU A 173 -24.19 -3.60 1.72
C GLU A 173 -25.05 -4.55 0.88
N ARG A 174 -24.49 -5.12 -0.21
CA ARG A 174 -25.15 -6.15 -1.02
C ARG A 174 -25.46 -7.39 -0.17
N LEU A 175 -24.47 -7.91 0.56
CA LEU A 175 -24.62 -9.09 1.41
C LEU A 175 -25.60 -8.84 2.57
N ASP A 176 -25.60 -7.65 3.17
CA ASP A 176 -26.56 -7.29 4.24
C ASP A 176 -28.02 -7.26 3.73
N LYS A 177 -28.24 -6.77 2.50
CA LYS A 177 -29.55 -6.80 1.83
C LYS A 177 -30.00 -8.22 1.52
N GLU A 178 -29.09 -9.08 1.07
CA GLU A 178 -29.35 -10.50 0.81
C GLU A 178 -29.67 -11.25 2.10
N LEU A 179 -28.90 -11.03 3.17
CA LEU A 179 -29.15 -11.61 4.49
C LEU A 179 -30.52 -11.23 5.03
N THR A 180 -30.88 -9.94 4.95
CA THR A 180 -32.20 -9.44 5.35
C THR A 180 -33.32 -10.12 4.56
N SER A 181 -33.11 -10.34 3.27
CA SER A 181 -34.10 -11.00 2.39
C SER A 181 -34.20 -12.50 2.69
N ALA A 182 -33.09 -13.17 2.96
CA ALA A 182 -33.06 -14.58 3.38
C ALA A 182 -33.77 -14.81 4.72
N HIS A 183 -33.68 -13.86 5.66
CA HIS A 183 -34.46 -13.89 6.90
C HIS A 183 -35.96 -13.68 6.65
N ARG A 184 -36.35 -12.74 5.77
CA ARG A 184 -37.76 -12.48 5.44
C ARG A 184 -38.43 -13.64 4.71
N GLY A 185 -37.75 -14.29 3.78
CA GLY A 185 -38.28 -15.47 3.06
C GLY A 185 -38.65 -16.63 3.98
N LYS A 186 -37.87 -16.85 5.06
CA LYS A 186 -38.24 -17.82 6.09
C LYS A 186 -39.45 -17.42 6.91
N ILE A 187 -39.66 -16.13 7.17
CA ILE A 187 -40.84 -15.65 7.91
C ILE A 187 -42.12 -15.86 7.07
N SER A 188 -42.06 -15.74 5.74
CA SER A 188 -43.22 -15.96 4.86
C SER A 188 -43.57 -17.44 4.65
N ASP A 189 -42.59 -18.35 4.68
CA ASP A 189 -42.82 -19.80 4.52
C ASP A 189 -43.45 -20.45 5.76
N TYR A 190 -43.32 -19.81 6.93
CA TYR A 190 -43.89 -20.28 8.19
C TYR A 190 -45.10 -19.42 8.57
N GLY A 191 -46.29 -19.81 8.09
CA GLY A 191 -47.55 -19.35 8.65
C GLY A 191 -47.68 -19.70 10.15
N PRO A 192 -48.65 -19.12 10.88
CA PRO A 192 -48.69 -19.07 12.36
C PRO A 192 -48.85 -20.41 13.10
N LEU A 193 -48.68 -21.56 12.44
CA LEU A 193 -48.94 -22.89 12.99
C LEU A 193 -47.96 -23.99 12.54
N ALA A 194 -46.68 -23.68 12.29
CA ALA A 194 -45.67 -24.71 12.01
C ALA A 194 -44.77 -24.94 13.23
N GLY A 195 -44.91 -26.13 13.80
CA GLY A 195 -44.33 -26.57 15.06
C GLY A 195 -42.80 -26.73 15.07
N THR A 196 -42.34 -27.02 16.28
CA THR A 196 -40.95 -27.21 16.73
C THR A 196 -40.10 -28.06 15.78
N GLY A 197 -39.29 -27.38 14.96
CA GLY A 197 -38.19 -27.98 14.22
C GLY A 197 -37.19 -26.89 13.88
N ILE A 198 -36.03 -26.88 14.55
CA ILE A 198 -34.92 -25.99 14.22
C ILE A 198 -34.42 -26.39 12.83
N ASN A 199 -34.81 -25.64 11.81
CA ASN A 199 -34.28 -25.81 10.47
C ASN A 199 -33.21 -24.72 10.25
N PRO A 200 -31.90 -25.04 10.25
CA PRO A 200 -30.84 -24.05 10.04
C PRO A 200 -31.07 -23.33 8.70
N ASN A 201 -30.88 -22.01 8.66
CA ASN A 201 -30.98 -21.26 7.41
C ASN A 201 -29.63 -21.32 6.72
N THR A 202 -29.33 -22.45 6.08
CA THR A 202 -28.03 -22.69 5.43
C THR A 202 -27.65 -21.51 4.54
N ASN A 203 -28.57 -20.95 3.77
CA ASN A 203 -28.33 -19.76 2.95
C ASN A 203 -27.97 -18.51 3.77
N ALA A 204 -28.68 -18.21 4.86
CA ALA A 204 -28.32 -17.07 5.71
C ALA A 204 -26.99 -17.29 6.46
N ASP A 205 -26.69 -18.54 6.81
CA ASP A 205 -25.42 -18.88 7.46
C ASP A 205 -24.24 -18.81 6.47
N ASP A 206 -24.45 -19.19 5.21
CA ASP A 206 -23.50 -19.01 4.11
C ASP A 206 -23.22 -17.51 3.85
N ILE A 207 -24.27 -16.68 3.82
CA ILE A 207 -24.12 -15.21 3.65
C ILE A 207 -23.37 -14.61 4.86
N LYS A 208 -23.66 -15.03 6.09
CA LYS A 208 -22.89 -14.61 7.27
C LYS A 208 -21.42 -15.01 7.18
N SER A 209 -21.12 -16.19 6.63
CA SER A 209 -19.73 -16.63 6.41
C SER A 209 -19.01 -15.71 5.42
N GLN A 210 -19.66 -15.36 4.29
CA GLN A 210 -19.11 -14.41 3.32
C GLN A 210 -18.88 -13.02 3.92
N ILE A 211 -19.82 -12.55 4.72
CA ILE A 211 -19.72 -11.31 5.53
C ILE A 211 -18.49 -11.37 6.44
N SER A 212 -18.30 -12.47 7.18
CA SER A 212 -17.17 -12.64 8.10
C SER A 212 -15.83 -12.67 7.36
N GLU A 213 -15.77 -13.35 6.22
CA GLU A 213 -14.56 -13.40 5.39
C GLU A 213 -14.22 -12.00 4.83
N LEU A 214 -15.21 -11.30 4.29
CA LEU A 214 -15.04 -9.95 3.75
C LEU A 214 -14.54 -8.97 4.82
N ASP A 215 -15.11 -9.01 6.04
CA ASP A 215 -14.66 -8.18 7.17
C ASP A 215 -13.26 -8.56 7.63
N SER A 216 -12.92 -9.84 7.63
CA SER A 216 -11.58 -10.30 7.98
C SER A 216 -10.52 -9.77 7.01
N LEU A 217 -10.85 -9.67 5.72
CA LEU A 217 -9.91 -9.21 4.70
C LEU A 217 -9.81 -7.68 4.63
N TRP A 218 -10.95 -6.98 4.74
CA TRP A 218 -11.04 -5.55 4.40
C TRP A 218 -11.61 -4.66 5.49
N GLY A 219 -12.08 -5.22 6.60
CA GLY A 219 -12.72 -4.48 7.69
C GLY A 219 -11.83 -3.42 8.33
N TRP A 220 -10.50 -3.60 8.29
CA TRP A 220 -9.51 -2.63 8.76
C TRP A 220 -9.56 -1.29 8.03
N LEU A 221 -10.14 -1.23 6.82
CA LEU A 221 -10.33 0.04 6.10
C LEU A 221 -11.31 0.99 6.82
N ASN A 222 -12.14 0.49 7.73
CA ASN A 222 -12.94 1.33 8.61
C ASN A 222 -12.09 2.18 9.57
N ASP A 223 -10.92 1.69 9.98
CA ASP A 223 -9.97 2.47 10.77
C ASP A 223 -9.34 3.58 9.93
N VAL A 224 -9.00 3.28 8.67
CA VAL A 224 -8.53 4.29 7.70
C VAL A 224 -9.56 5.40 7.51
N LYS A 225 -10.85 5.03 7.34
CA LYS A 225 -11.96 6.00 7.30
C LYS A 225 -12.03 6.85 8.57
N SER A 226 -11.92 6.22 9.74
CA SER A 226 -11.99 6.91 11.03
C SER A 226 -10.88 7.94 11.17
N VAL A 227 -9.65 7.58 10.79
CA VAL A 227 -8.50 8.49 10.74
C VAL A 227 -8.72 9.62 9.72
N ALA A 228 -9.22 9.32 8.53
CA ALA A 228 -9.51 10.31 7.50
C ALA A 228 -10.58 11.34 7.96
N ILE A 229 -11.63 10.88 8.65
CA ILE A 229 -12.63 11.76 9.28
C ILE A 229 -11.96 12.66 10.33
N GLY A 230 -11.14 12.08 11.20
CA GLY A 230 -10.40 12.83 12.23
C GLY A 230 -9.56 13.94 11.61
N LEU A 231 -8.79 13.62 10.56
CA LEU A 231 -7.94 14.58 9.88
C LEU A 231 -8.73 15.71 9.20
N ARG A 232 -9.80 15.35 8.48
CA ARG A 232 -10.72 16.35 7.89
C ARG A 232 -11.33 17.25 8.95
N ASN A 233 -11.73 16.69 10.09
CA ASN A 233 -12.35 17.46 11.15
C ASN A 233 -11.36 18.42 11.82
N ASP A 234 -10.15 17.94 12.11
CA ASP A 234 -9.09 18.71 12.76
C ASP A 234 -8.61 19.90 11.91
N PHE A 235 -8.65 19.81 10.58
CA PHE A 235 -8.07 20.83 9.69
C PHE A 235 -9.06 21.60 8.82
N ILE A 236 -10.24 21.03 8.50
CA ILE A 236 -11.21 21.67 7.59
C ILE A 236 -12.49 22.07 8.33
N VAL A 237 -13.10 21.15 9.08
CA VAL A 237 -14.45 21.37 9.64
C VAL A 237 -14.37 22.21 10.92
N ASN A 238 -13.53 21.81 11.87
CA ASN A 238 -13.37 22.45 13.16
C ASN A 238 -11.89 22.70 13.45
N PRO A 239 -11.23 23.57 12.68
CA PRO A 239 -9.80 23.84 12.87
C PRO A 239 -9.54 24.38 14.27
N ARG A 240 -8.68 23.67 15.02
CA ARG A 240 -8.30 24.10 16.36
C ARG A 240 -7.55 25.43 16.27
N LYS A 241 -8.01 26.45 17.01
CA LYS A 241 -7.46 27.83 16.95
C LYS A 241 -5.94 27.91 17.18
N ASN A 242 -5.40 27.00 18.01
CA ASN A 242 -3.97 26.96 18.38
C ASN A 242 -3.18 25.85 17.67
N ASP A 243 -3.74 25.22 16.63
CA ASP A 243 -3.01 24.23 15.86
C ASP A 243 -2.08 24.90 14.85
N SER A 244 -0.78 24.76 15.09
CA SER A 244 0.27 25.28 14.22
C SER A 244 0.83 24.23 13.26
N ARG A 245 0.38 22.97 13.30
CA ARG A 245 0.94 21.85 12.51
C ARG A 245 1.02 22.19 11.02
N ILE A 246 -0.11 22.61 10.44
CA ILE A 246 -0.21 23.00 9.03
C ILE A 246 0.58 24.26 8.70
N LYS A 247 0.79 25.16 9.67
CA LYS A 247 1.63 26.36 9.49
C LYS A 247 3.12 26.00 9.51
N LEU A 248 3.51 25.03 10.33
CA LEU A 248 4.89 24.58 10.48
C LEU A 248 5.36 23.72 9.31
N LYS A 249 4.50 22.84 8.78
CA LYS A 249 4.82 21.93 7.66
C LYS A 249 3.66 21.85 6.65
N PRO A 250 3.35 22.95 5.93
CA PRO A 250 2.16 23.02 5.06
C PRO A 250 2.13 21.94 3.99
N GLN A 251 3.27 21.66 3.34
CA GLN A 251 3.38 20.66 2.29
C GLN A 251 2.93 19.26 2.75
N VAL A 252 3.32 18.88 3.97
CA VAL A 252 3.03 17.57 4.54
C VAL A 252 1.57 17.46 4.96
N TYR A 253 1.10 18.44 5.74
CA TYR A 253 -0.26 18.40 6.28
C TYR A 253 -1.31 18.63 5.19
N ASN A 254 -1.06 19.51 4.22
CA ASN A 254 -1.97 19.70 3.08
C ASN A 254 -2.10 18.41 2.27
N ALA A 255 -0.98 17.74 1.96
CA ALA A 255 -1.02 16.48 1.22
C ALA A 255 -1.80 15.39 1.98
N ALA A 256 -1.56 15.25 3.28
CA ALA A 256 -2.30 14.30 4.12
C ALA A 256 -3.81 14.61 4.18
N VAL A 257 -4.18 15.87 4.37
CA VAL A 257 -5.59 16.32 4.41
C VAL A 257 -6.26 16.07 3.05
N ASN A 258 -5.59 16.37 1.94
CA ASN A 258 -6.12 16.14 0.61
C ASN A 258 -6.39 14.65 0.34
N ARG A 259 -5.46 13.76 0.74
CA ARG A 259 -5.65 12.31 0.65
C ARG A 259 -6.83 11.83 1.49
N ALA A 260 -6.97 12.33 2.72
CA ALA A 260 -8.10 12.00 3.58
C ALA A 260 -9.43 12.46 2.97
N VAL A 261 -9.50 13.69 2.44
CA VAL A 261 -10.71 14.18 1.76
C VAL A 261 -11.05 13.30 0.57
N LYS A 262 -10.08 12.98 -0.27
CA LYS A 262 -10.27 12.12 -1.46
C LYS A 262 -10.74 10.72 -1.08
N PHE A 263 -10.14 10.10 -0.06
CA PHE A 263 -10.61 8.81 0.47
C PHE A 263 -12.08 8.87 0.92
N LEU A 264 -12.48 9.96 1.59
CA LEU A 264 -13.86 10.14 2.03
C LEU A 264 -14.85 10.38 0.87
N GLU A 265 -14.40 10.81 -0.30
CA GLU A 265 -15.24 10.88 -1.50
C GLU A 265 -15.66 9.49 -1.95
N PHE A 266 -14.74 8.52 -1.98
CA PHE A 266 -15.05 7.10 -2.23
C PHE A 266 -16.03 6.55 -1.20
N SER A 267 -15.80 6.83 0.10
CA SER A 267 -16.71 6.42 1.17
C SER A 267 -18.13 6.95 0.98
N ARG A 268 -18.30 8.15 0.43
CA ARG A 268 -19.63 8.74 0.19
C ARG A 268 -20.27 8.22 -1.08
N ALA A 269 -19.49 7.83 -2.07
CA ALA A 269 -20.01 7.37 -3.36
C ALA A 269 -20.87 6.11 -3.21
N VAL A 270 -20.49 5.20 -2.29
CA VAL A 270 -21.25 3.98 -1.95
C VAL A 270 -22.71 4.31 -1.62
N TYR A 271 -22.95 5.29 -0.76
CA TYR A 271 -24.29 5.61 -0.24
C TYR A 271 -25.14 6.48 -1.17
N ASN A 272 -24.57 7.00 -2.26
CA ASN A 272 -25.27 7.92 -3.16
C ASN A 272 -25.74 7.23 -4.45
N ASP A 273 -25.65 5.90 -4.56
CA ASP A 273 -25.88 5.11 -5.79
C ASP A 273 -25.14 5.70 -7.01
N LYS A 274 -24.08 6.47 -6.76
CA LYS A 274 -23.19 6.93 -7.80
C LYS A 274 -22.39 5.69 -8.16
N ASN A 275 -22.78 5.04 -9.25
CA ASN A 275 -21.92 4.16 -10.01
C ASN A 275 -20.66 4.96 -10.37
N LEU A 276 -19.70 5.05 -9.45
CA LEU A 276 -18.30 5.31 -9.77
C LEU A 276 -17.98 4.15 -10.69
N ALA A 277 -18.04 4.41 -11.99
CA ALA A 277 -18.10 3.39 -13.00
C ALA A 277 -17.13 2.27 -12.63
N ILE A 278 -17.68 1.08 -12.39
CA ILE A 278 -16.97 -0.18 -12.14
C ILE A 278 -15.83 -0.38 -13.18
N ILE A 279 -15.93 0.30 -14.32
CA ILE A 279 -14.95 0.50 -15.39
C ILE A 279 -13.55 0.98 -14.91
N ILE A 280 -13.41 1.70 -13.79
CA ILE A 280 -12.08 2.19 -13.34
C ILE A 280 -11.34 1.14 -12.47
N ILE A 281 -12.07 0.21 -11.84
CA ILE A 281 -11.59 -0.44 -10.61
C ILE A 281 -10.74 -1.71 -10.89
N PHE A 282 -10.67 -2.17 -12.14
CA PHE A 282 -9.88 -3.35 -12.55
C PHE A 282 -8.93 -3.11 -13.74
N ASP A 283 -8.44 -1.89 -13.96
CA ASP A 283 -7.50 -1.61 -15.08
C ASP A 283 -6.03 -2.02 -14.78
N GLY A 284 -5.82 -2.80 -13.72
CA GLY A 284 -4.49 -3.29 -13.33
C GLY A 284 -3.52 -2.21 -12.83
N LYS A 285 -3.92 -0.93 -12.81
CA LYS A 285 -3.04 0.23 -12.56
C LYS A 285 -2.35 0.18 -11.20
N TYR A 286 -3.10 -0.21 -10.18
CA TYR A 286 -2.68 -0.21 -8.79
C TYR A 286 -2.61 -1.62 -8.20
N THR A 287 -2.63 -2.65 -9.05
CA THR A 287 -2.54 -4.06 -8.66
C THR A 287 -1.28 -4.37 -7.85
N ILE A 288 -0.21 -3.57 -8.02
CA ILE A 288 1.00 -3.69 -7.21
C ILE A 288 0.73 -3.59 -5.70
N PHE A 289 -0.30 -2.85 -5.28
CA PHE A 289 -0.59 -2.69 -3.85
C PHE A 289 -1.24 -3.93 -3.22
N LEU A 290 -1.71 -4.91 -4.00
CA LEU A 290 -2.10 -6.22 -3.47
C LEU A 290 -0.91 -7.04 -2.96
N PHE A 291 0.32 -6.72 -3.38
CA PHE A 291 1.54 -7.25 -2.77
C PHE A 291 1.95 -6.46 -1.51
N CYS A 292 1.34 -5.30 -1.27
CA CYS A 292 1.69 -4.40 -0.16
C CYS A 292 0.72 -4.48 1.02
N ALA A 293 -0.54 -4.85 0.77
CA ALA A 293 -1.67 -4.72 1.68
C ALA A 293 -1.96 -6.02 2.45
#